data_AF-A0A954LN72-F1
#
_entry.id   AF-A0A954LN72-F1
#
_cell.length_a   1.000
_cell.length_b   1.000
_cell.length_c   1.000
_cell.angle_alpha   90.00
_cell.angle_beta   90.00
_cell.angle_gamma   90.00
#
_symmetry.space_group_name_H-M   'P 1'
#
loop_
_entity.id
_entity.type
_entity.pdbx_description
1 polymer ?
#
loop_
_entity_poly.entity_id
_entity_poly.type
_entity_poly.pdbx_seq_one_letter_code
_entity_poly.pdbx_strand_id
1 'polypeptide(L)'
;MFFRRIPPLEDEAELFQRVETWRNNISQTKTTALYDAVFFEKLTAEKGLDFATAFLFHHLTHHPRYAEAIWQIQEFQKREELAPIAKEAIVALIPGAFYGEHPETGADGQTIRETATQLGFQAELVPVQSVGSLTENAQIICDWLHQQPSVPIILVS
;
A
#
# COMPACT_ATOMS: atom_id res chain seq x y z
N MET A 1 -21.10 9.29 20.91
CA MET A 1 -20.05 8.51 20.22
C MET A 1 -20.44 8.50 18.74
N PHE A 2 -19.93 9.45 17.96
CA PHE A 2 -20.33 9.65 16.57
C PHE A 2 -19.41 8.81 15.66
N PHE A 3 -19.87 7.65 15.24
CA PHE A 3 -19.29 7.01 14.06
C PHE A 3 -19.72 7.84 12.84
N ARG A 4 -18.80 8.64 12.31
CA ARG A 4 -18.98 9.22 10.97
C ARG A 4 -19.11 8.03 10.02
N ARG A 5 -20.23 7.95 9.31
CA ARG A 5 -20.36 7.08 8.14
C ARG A 5 -19.16 7.37 7.25
N ILE A 6 -18.34 6.36 7.01
CA ILE A 6 -17.37 6.39 5.91
C ILE A 6 -18.25 6.55 4.66
N PRO A 7 -18.17 7.67 3.92
CA PRO A 7 -18.91 7.80 2.68
C PRO A 7 -18.50 6.63 1.76
N PRO A 8 -19.40 6.14 0.89
CA PRO A 8 -19.02 5.11 -0.07
C PRO A 8 -17.77 5.56 -0.81
N LEU A 9 -16.81 4.64 -0.99
CA LEU A 9 -15.64 4.85 -1.84
C LEU A 9 -16.15 5.34 -3.18
N GLU A 10 -15.92 6.62 -3.47
CA GLU A 10 -16.18 7.18 -4.79
C GLU A 10 -15.41 6.35 -5.84
N ASP A 11 -15.95 6.28 -7.06
CA ASP A 11 -15.18 5.73 -8.17
C ASP A 11 -13.87 6.51 -8.29
N GLU A 12 -12.74 5.80 -8.24
CA GLU A 12 -11.41 6.38 -8.28
C GLU A 12 -11.22 7.29 -9.51
N ALA A 13 -11.83 6.94 -10.64
CA ALA A 13 -11.80 7.76 -11.85
C ALA A 13 -12.53 9.10 -11.67
N GLU A 14 -13.68 9.09 -10.97
CA GLU A 14 -14.45 10.30 -10.67
C GLU A 14 -13.68 11.20 -9.70
N LEU A 15 -13.03 10.61 -8.69
CA LEU A 15 -12.20 11.32 -7.71
C LEU A 15 -11.04 12.05 -8.40
N PHE A 16 -10.30 11.37 -9.29
CA PHE A 16 -9.20 12.00 -10.04
C PHE A 16 -9.69 13.06 -11.03
N GLN A 17 -10.85 12.88 -11.67
CA GLN A 17 -11.43 13.90 -12.53
C GLN A 17 -11.78 15.18 -11.76
N ARG A 18 -12.32 15.04 -10.53
CA ARG A 18 -12.61 16.17 -9.65
C ARG A 18 -11.34 16.88 -9.18
N VAL A 19 -10.30 16.12 -8.84
CA VAL A 19 -8.97 16.66 -8.49
C VAL A 19 -8.41 17.49 -9.65
N GLU A 20 -8.45 16.97 -10.88
CA GLU A 20 -7.92 17.65 -12.06
C GLU A 20 -8.71 18.94 -12.36
N THR A 21 -10.03 18.86 -12.31
CA THR A 21 -10.91 20.02 -12.50
C THR A 21 -10.62 21.11 -11.46
N TRP A 22 -10.50 20.72 -10.19
CA TRP A 22 -10.21 21.66 -9.10
C TRP A 22 -8.82 22.28 -9.23
N ARG A 23 -7.80 21.47 -9.52
CA ARG A 23 -6.42 21.93 -9.75
C ARG A 23 -6.36 22.99 -10.84
N ASN A 24 -7.04 22.75 -11.96
CA ASN A 24 -7.08 23.69 -13.08
C ASN A 24 -7.78 25.01 -12.72
N ASN A 25 -8.72 24.99 -11.77
CA ASN A 25 -9.39 26.18 -11.27
C ASN A 25 -8.54 26.98 -10.26
N ILE A 26 -7.67 26.32 -9.48
CA ILE A 26 -6.82 26.98 -8.48
C ILE A 26 -5.42 27.35 -8.97
N SER A 27 -4.93 26.72 -10.05
CA SER A 27 -3.62 27.02 -10.65
C SER A 27 -3.74 27.99 -11.83
N GLN A 28 -3.64 29.30 -11.56
CA GLN A 28 -3.21 30.26 -12.58
C GLN A 28 -1.67 30.34 -12.71
N THR A 29 -0.94 29.77 -11.75
CA THR A 29 0.51 29.64 -11.79
C THR A 29 0.88 28.16 -11.63
N LYS A 30 1.48 27.57 -12.67
CA LYS A 30 2.13 26.24 -12.61
C LYS A 30 3.26 26.29 -11.57
N THR A 31 2.94 26.05 -10.30
CA THR A 31 3.98 25.97 -9.28
C THR A 31 4.58 24.56 -9.30
N THR A 32 5.90 24.50 -9.43
CA THR A 32 6.69 23.27 -9.26
C THR A 32 7.10 23.08 -7.79
N ALA A 33 6.49 23.82 -6.87
CA ALA A 33 6.74 23.69 -5.44
C ALA A 33 5.83 22.62 -4.85
N LEU A 34 6.38 21.84 -3.93
CA LEU A 34 5.59 20.94 -3.09
C LEU A 34 4.70 21.75 -2.14
N TYR A 35 3.49 21.25 -1.94
CA TYR A 35 2.58 21.74 -0.91
C TYR A 35 3.02 21.23 0.48
N ASP A 36 2.85 22.06 1.51
CA ASP A 36 3.22 21.72 2.88
C ASP A 36 2.07 21.05 3.65
N ALA A 37 2.34 20.61 4.88
CA ALA A 37 1.35 19.99 5.74
C ALA A 37 0.14 20.90 6.02
N VAL A 38 0.36 22.21 6.17
CA VAL A 38 -0.70 23.20 6.44
C VAL A 38 -1.69 23.26 5.28
N PHE A 39 -1.20 23.18 4.04
CA PHE A 39 -2.06 23.08 2.87
C PHE A 39 -2.94 21.81 2.92
N PHE A 40 -2.35 20.65 3.20
CA PHE A 40 -3.09 19.39 3.23
C PHE A 40 -4.07 19.28 4.41
N GLU A 41 -3.76 19.89 5.55
CA GLU A 41 -4.71 20.02 6.67
C GLU A 41 -5.97 20.78 6.25
N LYS A 42 -5.80 21.94 5.59
CA LYS A 42 -6.92 22.74 5.08
C LYS A 42 -7.70 21.99 4.00
N LEU A 43 -6.99 21.37 3.05
CA LEU A 43 -7.61 20.61 1.97
C LEU A 43 -8.43 19.43 2.51
N THR A 44 -7.91 18.72 3.50
CA THR A 44 -8.60 17.61 4.17
C THR A 44 -9.84 18.11 4.91
N ALA A 45 -9.76 19.25 5.59
CA ALA A 45 -10.90 19.85 6.29
C ALA A 45 -12.01 20.29 5.32
N GLU A 46 -11.64 20.80 4.13
CA GLU A 46 -12.59 21.32 3.13
C GLU A 46 -13.19 20.24 2.21
N LYS A 47 -12.39 19.24 1.82
CA LYS A 47 -12.72 18.28 0.76
C LYS A 47 -12.72 16.82 1.21
N GLY A 48 -12.25 16.53 2.42
CA GLY A 48 -12.10 15.17 2.94
C GLY A 48 -10.74 14.56 2.64
N LEU A 49 -10.45 13.46 3.33
CA LEU A 49 -9.17 12.76 3.28
C LEU A 49 -8.88 12.15 1.91
N ASP A 50 -9.89 11.51 1.29
CA ASP A 50 -9.73 10.83 0.00
C ASP A 50 -9.34 11.82 -1.10
N PHE A 51 -10.01 12.98 -1.12
CA PHE A 51 -9.68 14.06 -2.05
C PHE A 51 -8.28 14.62 -1.83
N ALA A 52 -7.89 14.87 -0.57
CA ALA A 52 -6.57 15.40 -0.25
C ALA A 52 -5.45 14.41 -0.65
N THR A 53 -5.70 13.11 -0.45
CA THR A 53 -4.77 12.03 -0.79
C THR A 53 -4.66 11.85 -2.30
N ALA A 54 -5.79 11.84 -3.01
CA ALA A 54 -5.82 11.82 -4.47
C ALA A 54 -5.13 13.04 -5.08
N PHE A 55 -5.31 14.23 -4.50
CA PHE A 55 -4.61 15.44 -4.92
C PHE A 55 -3.09 15.32 -4.72
N LEU A 56 -2.63 14.83 -3.57
CA LEU A 56 -1.20 14.60 -3.31
C LEU A 56 -0.62 13.63 -4.34
N PHE A 57 -1.26 12.47 -4.52
CA PHE A 57 -0.83 11.46 -5.48
C PHE A 57 -0.75 12.05 -6.89
N HIS A 58 -1.81 12.72 -7.34
CA HIS A 58 -1.88 13.37 -8.64
C HIS A 58 -0.79 14.45 -8.81
N HIS A 59 -0.51 15.24 -7.76
CA HIS A 59 0.56 16.23 -7.79
C HIS A 59 1.93 15.56 -7.96
N LEU A 60 2.22 14.50 -7.20
CA LEU A 60 3.49 13.79 -7.26
C LEU A 60 3.71 13.10 -8.61
N THR A 61 2.69 12.45 -9.17
CA THR A 61 2.78 11.76 -10.47
C THR A 61 3.00 12.70 -11.66
N HIS A 62 2.66 13.98 -11.52
CA HIS A 62 2.88 15.01 -12.54
C HIS A 62 4.02 15.97 -12.21
N HIS A 63 4.68 15.79 -11.06
CA HIS A 63 5.76 16.66 -10.63
C HIS A 63 7.07 16.32 -11.37
N PRO A 64 7.79 17.28 -11.98
CA PRO A 64 8.97 17.02 -12.81
C PRO A 64 10.07 16.19 -12.12
N ARG A 65 10.19 16.31 -10.80
CA ARG A 65 11.18 15.57 -9.99
C ARG A 65 10.80 14.11 -9.72
N TYR A 66 9.51 13.77 -9.65
CA TYR A 66 9.03 12.50 -9.10
C TYR A 66 8.31 11.63 -10.13
N ALA A 67 7.72 12.25 -11.15
CA ALA A 67 6.92 11.58 -12.17
C ALA A 67 7.65 10.39 -12.81
N GLU A 68 8.92 10.56 -13.19
CA GLU A 68 9.70 9.50 -13.84
C GLU A 68 9.94 8.31 -12.91
N ALA A 69 10.33 8.55 -11.65
CA ALA A 69 10.57 7.48 -10.68
C ALA A 69 9.26 6.71 -10.37
N ILE A 70 8.15 7.43 -10.22
CA ILE A 70 6.84 6.80 -9.99
C ILE A 70 6.43 5.96 -11.21
N TRP A 71 6.61 6.48 -12.42
CA TRP A 71 6.31 5.76 -13.66
C TRP A 71 7.17 4.49 -13.79
N GLN A 72 8.47 4.56 -13.48
CA GLN A 72 9.35 3.38 -13.52
C GLN A 72 8.88 2.28 -12.56
N ILE A 73 8.43 2.64 -11.34
CA ILE A 73 7.87 1.67 -10.38
C ILE A 73 6.60 1.02 -10.94
N GLN A 74 5.70 1.82 -11.52
CA GLN A 74 4.45 1.33 -12.09
C GLN A 74 4.68 0.42 -13.31
N GLU A 75 5.65 0.75 -14.16
CA GLU A 75 5.99 -0.07 -15.32
C GLU A 75 6.76 -1.34 -14.94
N PHE A 76 7.58 -1.30 -13.89
CA PHE A 76 8.24 -2.49 -13.36
C PHE A 76 7.20 -3.55 -12.93
N GLN A 77 6.14 -3.13 -12.25
CA GLN A 77 5.02 -4.01 -11.86
C GLN A 77 4.29 -4.65 -13.05
N LYS A 78 4.27 -3.99 -14.22
CA LYS A 78 3.61 -4.52 -15.43
C LYS A 78 4.48 -5.48 -16.24
N ARG A 79 5.81 -5.42 -16.05
CA ARG A 79 6.79 -6.13 -16.89
C ARG A 79 7.18 -7.51 -16.36
N GLU A 80 6.76 -7.89 -15.17
CA GLU A 80 6.92 -9.28 -14.73
C GLU A 80 5.92 -10.18 -15.48
N GLU A 81 6.29 -10.57 -16.70
CA GLU A 81 5.98 -11.91 -17.17
C GLU A 81 6.61 -12.86 -16.14
N LEU A 82 5.76 -13.46 -15.31
CA LEU A 82 6.14 -14.40 -14.27
C LEU A 82 7.04 -15.46 -14.89
N ALA A 83 8.36 -15.34 -14.67
CA ALA A 83 9.24 -16.48 -14.80
C ALA A 83 8.59 -17.60 -13.98
N PRO A 84 8.56 -18.86 -14.45
CA PRO A 84 7.95 -19.94 -13.69
C PRO A 84 8.68 -20.02 -12.35
N ILE A 85 8.06 -19.42 -11.32
CA ILE A 85 8.57 -19.44 -9.97
C ILE A 85 8.54 -20.92 -9.59
N ALA A 86 9.71 -21.43 -9.19
CA ALA A 86 9.80 -22.80 -8.70
C ALA A 86 8.76 -22.96 -7.59
N LYS A 87 7.80 -23.88 -7.78
CA LYS A 87 6.74 -24.22 -6.81
C LYS A 87 7.29 -24.76 -5.48
N GLU A 88 8.61 -24.81 -5.35
CA GLU A 88 9.38 -25.18 -4.17
C GLU A 88 9.61 -23.98 -3.23
N ALA A 89 9.16 -22.77 -3.60
CA ALA A 89 9.28 -21.59 -2.76
C ALA A 89 8.20 -21.53 -1.67
N ILE A 90 8.57 -21.01 -0.49
CA ILE A 90 7.63 -20.68 0.60
C ILE A 90 7.24 -19.20 0.47
N VAL A 91 5.93 -18.94 0.40
CA VAL A 91 5.37 -17.58 0.52
C VAL A 91 5.18 -17.28 2.01
N ALA A 92 6.09 -16.48 2.56
CA ALA A 92 6.10 -16.06 3.96
C ALA A 92 5.39 -14.71 4.10
N LEU A 93 4.20 -14.73 4.68
CA LEU A 93 3.38 -13.55 4.89
C LEU A 93 3.69 -12.90 6.25
N ILE A 94 4.08 -11.64 6.22
CA ILE A 94 4.24 -10.78 7.39
C ILE A 94 2.95 -9.97 7.56
N PRO A 95 2.13 -10.22 8.58
CA PRO A 95 0.91 -9.47 8.75
C PRO A 95 1.18 -8.00 9.10
N GLY A 96 0.24 -7.15 8.73
CA GLY A 96 0.24 -5.73 9.07
C GLY A 96 0.00 -5.48 10.55
N ALA A 97 0.22 -4.22 10.96
CA ALA A 97 -0.09 -3.80 12.32
C ALA A 97 -1.57 -4.03 12.65
N PHE A 98 -1.84 -4.45 13.87
CA PHE A 98 -3.17 -4.70 14.39
C PHE A 98 -3.97 -5.81 13.68
N TYR A 99 -3.33 -6.72 12.94
CA TYR A 99 -4.02 -7.79 12.21
C TYR A 99 -4.87 -8.71 13.11
N GLY A 100 -4.46 -8.90 14.38
CA GLY A 100 -5.20 -9.68 15.36
C GLY A 100 -6.39 -8.93 15.97
N GLU A 101 -6.29 -7.60 16.09
CA GLU A 101 -7.34 -6.75 16.64
C GLU A 101 -8.38 -6.35 15.59
N HIS A 102 -7.96 -6.24 14.32
CA HIS A 102 -8.76 -5.76 13.20
C HIS A 102 -8.74 -6.73 12.01
N PRO A 103 -9.27 -7.96 12.16
CA PRO A 103 -9.29 -8.96 11.08
C PRO A 103 -10.06 -8.49 9.83
N GLU A 104 -11.02 -7.57 9.99
CA GLU A 104 -11.79 -6.99 8.88
C GLU A 104 -10.94 -6.20 7.88
N THR A 105 -9.73 -5.80 8.27
CA THR A 105 -8.80 -5.06 7.41
C THR A 105 -8.09 -5.95 6.39
N GLY A 106 -8.10 -7.27 6.60
CA GLY A 106 -7.32 -8.22 5.79
C GLY A 106 -5.81 -8.10 6.01
N ALA A 107 -5.36 -7.40 7.06
CA ALA A 107 -3.95 -7.24 7.41
C ALA A 107 -3.27 -8.57 7.82
N ASP A 108 -4.05 -9.64 8.03
CA ASP A 108 -3.54 -11.00 8.24
C ASP A 108 -3.17 -11.72 6.92
N GLY A 109 -3.32 -11.00 5.79
CA GLY A 109 -3.07 -11.42 4.41
C GLY A 109 -3.73 -12.74 4.02
N GLN A 110 -4.90 -13.05 4.59
CA GLN A 110 -5.66 -14.26 4.26
C GLN A 110 -5.81 -14.45 2.74
N THR A 111 -6.23 -13.42 2.00
CA THR A 111 -6.42 -13.49 0.54
C THR A 111 -5.14 -13.85 -0.20
N ILE A 112 -3.98 -13.35 0.25
CA ILE A 112 -2.68 -13.65 -0.36
C ILE A 112 -2.32 -15.11 -0.11
N ARG A 113 -2.47 -15.60 1.13
CA ARG A 113 -2.18 -17.00 1.49
C ARG A 113 -3.06 -17.98 0.73
N GLU A 114 -4.35 -17.68 0.61
CA GLU A 114 -5.30 -18.50 -0.16
C GLU A 114 -4.92 -18.54 -1.65
N THR A 115 -4.60 -17.39 -2.24
CA THR A 115 -4.18 -17.29 -3.64
C THR A 115 -2.87 -18.05 -3.90
N ALA A 116 -1.88 -17.89 -3.03
CA ALA A 116 -0.60 -18.60 -3.11
C ALA A 116 -0.81 -20.12 -3.04
N THR A 117 -1.67 -20.58 -2.12
CA THR A 117 -2.02 -22.00 -1.99
C THR A 117 -2.72 -22.51 -3.26
N GLN A 118 -3.65 -21.74 -3.83
CA GLN A 118 -4.34 -22.09 -5.09
C GLN A 118 -3.36 -22.18 -6.28
N LEU A 119 -2.30 -21.38 -6.28
CA LEU A 119 -1.21 -21.42 -7.27
C LEU A 119 -0.21 -22.56 -7.02
N GLY A 120 -0.34 -23.30 -5.91
CA GLY A 120 0.48 -24.45 -5.55
C GLY A 120 1.74 -24.12 -4.76
N PHE A 121 1.81 -22.94 -4.14
CA PHE A 121 2.87 -22.59 -3.19
C PHE A 121 2.53 -23.07 -1.78
N GLN A 122 3.55 -23.33 -0.99
CA GLN A 122 3.43 -23.34 0.46
C GLN A 122 3.30 -21.89 0.93
N ALA A 123 2.25 -21.58 1.69
CA ALA A 123 2.02 -20.24 2.22
C ALA A 123 1.93 -20.28 3.75
N GLU A 124 2.73 -19.46 4.41
CA GLU A 124 2.83 -19.42 5.87
C GLU A 124 2.65 -18.01 6.40
N LEU A 125 1.95 -17.88 7.53
CA LEU A 125 1.87 -16.63 8.27
C LEU A 125 3.01 -16.60 9.30
N VAL A 126 3.87 -15.60 9.23
CA VAL A 126 4.94 -15.41 10.20
C VAL A 126 4.34 -14.89 11.52
N PRO A 127 4.64 -15.52 12.68
CA PRO A 127 3.95 -15.26 13.94
C PRO A 127 4.49 -14.01 14.66
N VAL A 128 4.48 -12.87 13.99
CA VAL A 128 4.85 -11.58 14.59
C VAL A 128 3.78 -11.09 15.56
N GLN A 129 4.14 -10.13 16.42
CA GLN A 129 3.18 -9.51 17.33
C GLN A 129 2.30 -8.52 16.58
N SER A 130 0.98 -8.63 16.78
CA SER A 130 0.00 -7.69 16.23
C SER A 130 0.17 -6.27 16.78
N VAL A 131 0.51 -6.19 18.07
CA VAL A 131 0.87 -4.96 18.79
C VAL A 131 2.23 -5.19 19.46
N GLY A 132 3.30 -4.82 18.77
CA GLY A 132 4.67 -4.97 19.22
C GLY A 132 5.59 -3.90 18.63
N SER A 133 6.83 -3.83 19.08
CA SER A 133 7.80 -2.92 18.47
C SER A 133 8.29 -3.45 17.12
N LEU A 134 8.71 -2.55 16.23
CA LEU A 134 9.34 -2.92 14.97
C LEU A 134 10.59 -3.79 15.19
N THR A 135 11.36 -3.49 16.24
CA THR A 135 12.58 -4.25 16.57
C THR A 135 12.27 -5.68 16.99
N GLU A 136 11.25 -5.89 17.81
CA GLU A 136 10.83 -7.24 18.22
C GLU A 136 10.27 -8.04 17.04
N ASN A 137 9.40 -7.43 16.23
CA ASN A 137 8.86 -8.07 15.04
C ASN A 137 9.95 -8.40 14.01
N ALA A 138 10.94 -7.52 13.82
CA ALA A 138 12.09 -7.80 12.97
C ALA A 138 12.90 -9.01 13.47
N GLN A 139 13.11 -9.14 14.79
CA GLN A 139 13.79 -10.30 15.36
C GLN A 139 13.00 -11.59 15.13
N ILE A 140 11.68 -11.57 15.35
CA ILE A 140 10.79 -12.73 15.10
C ILE A 140 10.87 -13.17 13.64
N ILE A 141 10.86 -12.23 12.69
CA ILE A 141 10.97 -12.52 11.26
C ILE A 141 12.33 -13.16 10.96
N CYS A 142 13.43 -12.60 11.47
CA CYS A 142 14.76 -13.17 11.31
C CYS A 142 14.87 -14.58 11.89
N ASP A 143 14.34 -14.82 13.09
CA ASP A 143 14.38 -16.13 13.75
C ASP A 143 13.54 -17.16 12.97
N TRP A 144 12.38 -16.76 12.46
CA TRP A 144 11.53 -17.59 11.62
C TRP A 144 12.24 -17.98 10.32
N LEU A 145 12.90 -17.01 9.65
CA LEU A 145 13.67 -17.25 8.42
C LEU A 145 14.82 -18.24 8.62
N HIS A 146 15.53 -18.17 9.75
CA HIS A 146 16.63 -19.11 10.05
C HIS A 146 16.16 -20.55 10.31
N GLN A 147 14.89 -20.74 10.68
CA GLN A 147 14.32 -22.07 10.93
C GLN A 147 13.84 -22.76 9.66
N GLN A 148 13.75 -22.03 8.54
CA GLN A 148 13.24 -22.58 7.29
C GLN A 148 14.28 -23.48 6.60
N PRO A 149 13.83 -24.50 5.85
CA PRO A 149 14.72 -25.28 5.01
C PRO A 149 15.40 -24.38 3.95
N SER A 150 16.49 -24.85 3.35
CA SER A 150 17.21 -24.14 2.29
C SER A 150 16.44 -24.13 0.96
N VAL A 151 15.24 -23.56 0.98
CA VAL A 151 14.36 -23.32 -0.16
C VAL A 151 14.21 -21.81 -0.36
N PRO A 152 13.87 -21.35 -1.57
CA PRO A 152 13.56 -19.94 -1.79
C PRO A 152 12.38 -19.49 -0.91
N ILE A 153 12.49 -18.30 -0.32
CA ILE A 153 11.42 -17.68 0.46
C ILE A 153 11.03 -16.37 -0.21
N ILE A 154 9.74 -16.20 -0.45
CA ILE A 154 9.13 -14.97 -0.94
C ILE A 154 8.47 -14.29 0.27
N LEU A 155 9.05 -13.17 0.73
CA LEU A 155 8.48 -12.37 1.80
C LEU A 155 7.43 -11.40 1.24
N VAL A 156 6.25 -11.38 1.85
CA VAL A 156 5.12 -10.52 1.46
C VAL A 156 4.58 -9.82 2.71
N SER A 157 4.26 -8.53 2.62
CA SER A 157 3.62 -7.73 3.68
C SER A 157 2.40 -6.98 3.17
#